data_AF-E7C337-F1
#
_entry.id   AF-E7C337-F1
#
_cell.length_a   1.000
_cell.length_b   1.000
_cell.length_c   1.000
_cell.angle_alpha   90.00
_cell.angle_beta   90.00
_cell.angle_gamma   90.00
#
_symmetry.space_group_name_H-M   'P 1'
#
loop_
_entity.id
_entity.type
_entity.pdbx_description
1 polymer ?
#
loop_
_entity_poly.entity_id
_entity_poly.type
_entity_poly.pdbx_seq_one_letter_code
_entity_poly.pdbx_strand_id
1 'polypeptide(L)'
;MRYLKISSFALFALLSFLLGMVSYRENLFPRKMLHEFNQFLKSASDDDSTDVESGLSKKSGIVKIKPYSRGMPLFSDRSYFDTVGSPELESSFVIQIPRHHDDLITVKIYKPVTIFRLLSKFNDNDPFSDWDSTDVKVNVAAKSCNHSYVVSKEFESGTVELPSGGPISSSPIIVRGKEPIIPPISLLRN
;
A
#
# COMPACT_ATOMS: atom_id res chain seq x y z
N MET A 1 -19.72 15.32 -59.35
CA MET A 1 -18.40 15.17 -58.65
C MET A 1 -18.44 15.23 -57.12
N ARG A 2 -19.43 15.86 -56.44
CA ARG A 2 -19.47 15.89 -54.96
C ARG A 2 -19.79 14.52 -54.31
N TYR A 3 -20.70 13.74 -54.89
CA TYR A 3 -21.08 12.42 -54.36
C TYR A 3 -19.95 11.37 -54.40
N LEU A 4 -19.04 11.46 -55.38
CA LEU A 4 -17.88 10.56 -55.46
C LEU A 4 -16.92 10.74 -54.27
N LYS A 5 -16.78 11.97 -53.76
CA LYS A 5 -15.87 12.31 -52.64
C LYS A 5 -16.41 11.86 -51.27
N ILE A 6 -17.73 11.84 -51.10
CA ILE A 6 -18.36 11.39 -49.86
C ILE A 6 -18.26 9.86 -49.73
N SER A 7 -18.40 9.15 -50.86
CA SER A 7 -18.28 7.68 -50.91
C SER A 7 -16.87 7.20 -50.54
N SER A 8 -15.83 7.86 -51.05
CA SER A 8 -14.44 7.49 -50.74
C SER A 8 -14.10 7.70 -49.25
N PHE A 9 -14.65 8.73 -48.62
CA PHE A 9 -14.44 8.97 -47.19
C PHE A 9 -15.13 7.90 -46.33
N ALA A 10 -16.37 7.56 -46.65
CA ALA A 10 -17.10 6.52 -45.94
C ALA A 10 -16.41 5.15 -46.05
N LEU A 11 -15.90 4.81 -47.23
CA LEU A 11 -15.15 3.56 -47.44
C LEU A 11 -13.85 3.53 -46.63
N PHE A 12 -13.11 4.63 -46.58
CA PHE A 12 -11.89 4.74 -45.78
C PHE A 12 -12.17 4.62 -44.27
N ALA A 13 -13.24 5.24 -43.78
CA ALA A 13 -13.65 5.13 -42.37
C ALA A 13 -14.03 3.69 -42.01
N LEU A 14 -14.77 3.00 -42.90
CA LEU A 14 -15.15 1.60 -42.70
C LEU A 14 -13.92 0.68 -42.66
N LEU A 15 -12.98 0.84 -43.59
CA LEU A 15 -11.72 0.09 -43.63
C LEU A 15 -10.89 0.30 -42.37
N SER A 16 -10.78 1.54 -41.90
CA SER A 16 -10.06 1.89 -40.68
C SER A 16 -10.69 1.25 -39.44
N PHE A 17 -12.03 1.24 -39.37
CA PHE A 17 -12.77 0.60 -38.28
C PHE A 17 -12.57 -0.92 -38.25
N LEU A 18 -12.66 -1.58 -39.40
CA LEU A 18 -12.46 -3.02 -39.52
C LEU A 18 -11.02 -3.43 -39.18
N LEU A 19 -10.03 -2.65 -39.62
CA LEU A 19 -8.62 -2.84 -39.23
C LEU A 19 -8.43 -2.69 -37.72
N GLY A 20 -9.11 -1.72 -37.10
CA GLY A 20 -9.14 -1.56 -35.64
C GLY A 20 -9.70 -2.78 -34.91
N MET A 21 -10.81 -3.34 -35.40
CA MET A 21 -11.43 -4.54 -34.81
C MET A 21 -10.52 -5.77 -34.92
N VAL A 22 -9.89 -5.99 -36.08
CA VAL A 22 -8.95 -7.11 -36.27
C VAL A 22 -7.72 -6.94 -35.39
N SER A 23 -7.15 -5.74 -35.33
CA SER A 23 -6.00 -5.43 -34.46
C SER A 23 -6.33 -5.64 -32.97
N TYR A 24 -7.55 -5.29 -32.54
CA TYR A 24 -8.02 -5.53 -31.18
C TYR A 24 -8.16 -7.02 -30.87
N ARG A 25 -8.75 -7.79 -31.79
CA ARG A 25 -8.97 -9.23 -31.64
C ARG A 25 -7.65 -9.99 -31.54
N GLU A 26 -6.70 -9.66 -32.41
CA GLU A 26 -5.42 -10.37 -32.51
C GLU A 26 -4.34 -9.81 -31.56
N ASN A 27 -4.67 -8.86 -30.68
CA ASN A 27 -3.72 -8.17 -29.79
C ASN A 27 -2.47 -7.63 -30.52
N LEU A 28 -2.60 -7.26 -31.80
CA LEU A 28 -1.49 -6.77 -32.62
C LEU A 28 -1.01 -5.37 -32.20
N PHE A 29 -1.87 -4.65 -31.49
CA PHE A 29 -1.53 -3.34 -30.94
C PHE A 29 -0.50 -3.51 -29.83
N PRO A 30 0.62 -2.75 -29.82
CA PRO A 30 1.72 -2.93 -28.87
C PRO A 30 1.31 -2.38 -27.49
N ARG A 31 0.38 -3.07 -26.82
CA ARG A 31 -0.15 -2.72 -25.51
C ARG A 31 0.95 -2.65 -24.45
N LYS A 32 2.02 -3.43 -24.63
CA LYS A 32 3.23 -3.35 -23.80
C LYS A 32 3.90 -1.98 -23.92
N MET A 33 4.07 -1.46 -25.14
CA MET A 33 4.63 -0.12 -25.36
C MET A 33 3.73 0.99 -24.83
N LEU A 34 2.40 0.86 -24.92
CA LEU A 34 1.48 1.84 -24.33
C LEU A 34 1.50 1.84 -22.81
N HIS A 35 1.64 0.66 -22.20
CA HIS A 35 1.80 0.56 -20.75
C HIS A 35 3.13 1.17 -20.30
N GLU A 36 4.22 0.92 -21.02
CA GLU A 36 5.53 1.54 -20.79
C GLU A 36 5.48 3.06 -21.03
N PHE A 37 4.78 3.54 -22.05
CA PHE A 37 4.63 4.96 -22.36
C PHE A 37 3.76 5.69 -21.32
N ASN A 38 2.68 5.07 -20.82
CA ASN A 38 1.90 5.62 -19.72
C ASN A 38 2.71 5.67 -18.42
N GLN A 39 3.56 4.68 -18.15
CA GLN A 39 4.48 4.73 -17.03
C GLN A 39 5.52 5.84 -17.20
N PHE A 40 6.05 6.02 -18.41
CA PHE A 40 6.98 7.11 -18.73
C PHE A 40 6.33 8.50 -18.60
N LEU A 41 5.12 8.70 -19.13
CA LEU A 41 4.38 9.95 -19.00
C LEU A 41 4.00 10.25 -17.55
N LYS A 42 3.62 9.23 -16.78
CA LYS A 42 3.33 9.38 -15.35
C LYS A 42 4.59 9.74 -14.57
N SER A 43 5.72 9.12 -14.89
CA SER A 43 7.03 9.49 -14.32
C SER A 43 7.49 10.89 -14.71
N ALA A 44 7.10 11.41 -15.87
CA ALA A 44 7.42 12.76 -16.33
C ALA A 44 6.46 13.83 -15.80
N SER A 45 5.29 13.44 -15.28
CA SER A 45 4.27 14.35 -14.74
C SER A 45 4.37 14.51 -13.21
N ASP A 46 5.05 13.59 -12.52
CA ASP A 46 5.29 13.65 -11.07
C ASP A 46 6.50 14.55 -10.69
N ASP A 47 7.11 15.27 -11.64
CA ASP A 47 8.30 16.13 -11.44
C ASP A 47 7.97 17.60 -11.06
N ASP A 48 6.71 17.92 -10.77
CA ASP A 48 6.27 19.25 -10.29
C ASP A 48 5.49 19.18 -8.97
N SER A 49 5.96 18.34 -8.06
CA SER A 49 5.72 18.53 -6.63
C SER A 49 7.07 18.53 -5.93
N THR A 50 7.48 19.72 -5.48
CA THR A 50 8.60 19.99 -4.58
C THR A 50 8.79 18.89 -3.55
N ASP A 51 9.72 17.98 -3.82
CA ASP A 51 10.38 17.14 -2.83
C ASP A 51 11.86 17.07 -3.21
N VAL A 52 12.70 17.53 -2.27
CA VAL A 52 14.15 17.56 -2.40
C VAL A 52 14.67 16.12 -2.35
N GLU A 53 14.69 15.42 -3.48
CA GLU A 53 15.45 14.17 -3.63
C GLU A 53 16.83 14.46 -4.24
N SER A 54 17.77 14.83 -3.37
CA SER A 54 19.18 14.62 -3.65
C SER A 54 19.45 13.11 -3.67
N GLY A 55 20.00 12.61 -4.77
CA GLY A 55 20.32 11.20 -4.98
C GLY A 55 21.09 10.57 -3.82
N LEU A 56 20.39 9.85 -2.96
CA LEU A 56 20.96 8.93 -1.99
C LEU A 56 19.98 7.78 -1.73
N SER A 57 20.51 6.56 -1.87
CA SER A 57 20.06 5.34 -1.19
C SER A 57 18.80 4.63 -1.73
N LYS A 58 19.07 3.68 -2.63
CA LYS A 58 18.22 2.54 -2.99
C LYS A 58 18.03 1.53 -1.83
N LYS A 59 18.04 1.99 -0.57
CA LYS A 59 18.18 1.13 0.64
C LYS A 59 17.45 1.63 1.90
N SER A 60 16.51 2.56 1.81
CA SER A 60 15.59 2.86 2.93
C SER A 60 14.18 2.39 2.60
N GLY A 61 13.72 1.35 3.32
CA GLY A 61 12.33 0.92 3.30
C GLY A 61 11.45 2.07 3.75
N ILE A 62 10.76 2.71 2.81
CA ILE A 62 9.98 3.92 3.08
C ILE A 62 8.84 3.56 4.01
N VAL A 63 8.92 4.04 5.26
CA VAL A 63 7.81 3.96 6.22
C VAL A 63 6.87 5.11 5.96
N LYS A 64 5.63 4.80 5.61
CA LYS A 64 4.58 5.79 5.33
C LYS A 64 3.52 5.71 6.41
N ILE A 65 3.13 6.86 6.96
CA ILE A 65 1.98 6.95 7.86
C ILE A 65 0.81 7.55 7.09
N LYS A 66 -0.32 6.86 7.11
CA LYS A 66 -1.53 7.29 6.40
C LYS A 66 -2.77 7.06 7.28
N PRO A 67 -3.81 7.91 7.18
CA PRO A 67 -5.11 7.59 7.77
C PRO A 67 -5.59 6.22 7.29
N TYR A 68 -6.07 5.40 8.20
CA TYR A 68 -6.69 4.12 7.87
C TYR A 68 -7.94 4.37 7.04
N SER A 69 -8.08 3.64 5.94
CA SER A 69 -9.33 3.56 5.20
C SER A 69 -9.47 2.18 4.59
N ARG A 70 -10.70 1.71 4.46
CA ARG A 70 -10.98 0.42 3.84
C ARG A 70 -10.38 0.36 2.43
N GLY A 71 -9.69 -0.75 2.13
CA GLY A 71 -9.07 -0.98 0.82
C GLY A 71 -7.70 -0.34 0.64
N MET A 72 -7.16 0.36 1.66
CA MET A 72 -5.79 0.88 1.59
C MET A 72 -4.76 -0.24 1.84
N PRO A 73 -3.60 -0.22 1.16
CA PRO A 73 -2.51 -1.12 1.47
C PRO A 73 -2.05 -0.97 2.93
N LEU A 74 -1.72 -2.08 3.58
CA LEU A 74 -1.16 -2.09 4.93
C LEU A 74 0.36 -2.21 4.96
N PHE A 75 0.96 -2.62 3.85
CA PHE A 75 2.40 -2.71 3.68
C PHE A 75 2.89 -1.64 2.69
N SER A 76 4.14 -1.20 2.83
CA SER A 76 4.71 -0.18 1.93
C SER A 76 5.11 -0.73 0.56
N ASP A 77 5.35 -2.05 0.47
CA ASP A 77 5.85 -2.73 -0.72
C ASP A 77 4.87 -3.75 -1.33
N ARG A 78 3.66 -3.89 -0.76
CA ARG A 78 2.62 -4.83 -1.22
C ARG A 78 1.23 -4.22 -1.11
N SER A 79 0.38 -4.53 -2.08
CA SER A 79 -1.02 -4.09 -2.13
C SER A 79 -1.97 -5.04 -1.39
N TYR A 80 -1.63 -5.42 -0.16
CA TYR A 80 -2.53 -6.21 0.71
C TYR A 80 -3.26 -5.26 1.64
N PHE A 81 -4.57 -5.45 1.76
CA PHE A 81 -5.47 -4.57 2.48
C PHE A 81 -6.50 -5.39 3.25
N ASP A 82 -7.10 -4.78 4.27
CA ASP A 82 -8.22 -5.39 4.98
C ASP A 82 -9.46 -5.41 4.08
N THR A 83 -9.99 -6.60 3.84
CA THR A 83 -11.19 -6.82 3.03
C THR A 83 -12.48 -6.67 3.84
N VAL A 84 -12.43 -6.82 5.17
CA VAL A 84 -13.58 -6.65 6.06
C VAL A 84 -13.89 -5.17 6.22
N GLY A 85 -12.89 -4.36 6.60
CA GLY A 85 -13.06 -2.93 6.83
C GLY A 85 -13.80 -2.66 8.14
N SER A 86 -13.19 -3.04 9.27
CA SER A 86 -13.79 -2.91 10.59
C SER A 86 -14.00 -1.42 10.96
N PRO A 87 -15.23 -0.97 11.29
CA PRO A 87 -15.52 0.44 11.64
C PRO A 87 -14.69 0.96 12.81
N GLU A 88 -14.27 0.08 13.71
CA GLU A 88 -13.42 0.41 14.86
C GLU A 88 -12.09 1.02 14.41
N LEU A 89 -11.59 0.70 13.22
CA LEU A 89 -10.28 1.15 12.73
C LEU A 89 -10.33 2.47 11.94
N GLU A 90 -11.50 2.96 11.52
CA GLU A 90 -11.68 4.12 10.61
C GLU A 90 -11.07 5.43 11.12
N SER A 91 -10.92 5.63 12.43
CA SER A 91 -10.27 6.81 13.02
C SER A 91 -8.83 6.56 13.47
N SER A 92 -8.14 5.64 12.79
CA SER A 92 -6.77 5.23 13.11
C SER A 92 -5.82 5.59 11.98
N PHE A 93 -4.52 5.38 12.19
CA PHE A 93 -3.46 5.55 11.20
C PHE A 93 -2.76 4.21 10.96
N VAL A 94 -2.33 3.96 9.73
CA VAL A 94 -1.51 2.80 9.36
C VAL A 94 -0.06 3.24 9.27
N ILE A 95 0.83 2.52 9.96
CA ILE A 95 2.28 2.64 9.76
C ILE A 95 2.68 1.54 8.76
N GLN A 96 2.87 1.94 7.50
CA GLN A 96 3.20 1.02 6.42
C GLN A 96 4.70 0.71 6.45
N ILE A 97 5.03 -0.54 6.75
CA ILE A 97 6.39 -1.10 6.64
C ILE A 97 6.44 -2.16 5.54
N PRO A 98 7.64 -2.54 5.04
CA PRO A 98 7.75 -3.67 4.12
C PRO A 98 7.20 -4.96 4.73
N ARG A 99 6.59 -5.81 3.90
CA ARG A 99 6.00 -7.08 4.34
C ARG A 99 7.01 -8.02 5.00
N HIS A 100 8.27 -7.97 4.60
CA HIS A 100 9.31 -8.86 5.12
C HIS A 100 10.32 -8.10 5.98
N HIS A 101 9.90 -7.01 6.61
CA HIS A 101 10.71 -6.35 7.62
C HIS A 101 10.79 -7.22 8.86
N ASP A 102 11.99 -7.39 9.41
CA ASP A 102 12.31 -8.29 10.53
C ASP A 102 12.96 -7.57 11.73
N ASP A 103 13.37 -6.31 11.57
CA ASP A 103 13.95 -5.52 12.66
C ASP A 103 12.91 -4.95 13.64
N LEU A 104 13.40 -4.44 14.77
CA LEU A 104 12.59 -3.66 15.70
C LEU A 104 12.19 -2.31 15.09
N ILE A 105 10.94 -1.92 15.33
CA ILE A 105 10.37 -0.69 14.79
C ILE A 105 10.30 0.32 15.90
N THR A 106 11.20 1.30 15.87
CA THR A 106 11.15 2.41 16.82
C THR A 106 10.04 3.38 16.42
N VAL A 107 9.14 3.71 17.35
CA VAL A 107 8.08 4.71 17.17
C VAL A 107 8.17 5.76 18.26
N LYS A 108 8.06 7.04 17.91
CA LYS A 108 8.01 8.16 18.86
C LYS A 108 6.57 8.61 19.01
N ILE A 109 6.06 8.49 20.22
CA ILE A 109 4.68 8.74 20.60
C ILE A 109 4.66 10.04 21.41
N TYR A 110 3.88 11.02 20.95
CA TYR A 110 3.81 12.34 21.63
C TYR A 110 2.66 12.43 22.64
N LYS A 111 1.62 11.61 22.45
CA LYS A 111 0.44 11.51 23.32
C LYS A 111 0.07 10.04 23.46
N PRO A 112 -0.60 9.64 24.54
CA PRO A 112 -1.01 8.24 24.70
C PRO A 112 -1.82 7.73 23.50
N VAL A 113 -1.51 6.51 23.06
CA VAL A 113 -2.12 5.86 21.89
C VAL A 113 -2.41 4.40 22.17
N THR A 114 -3.36 3.83 21.43
CA THR A 114 -3.59 2.39 21.36
C THR A 114 -2.99 1.88 20.05
N ILE A 115 -2.04 0.96 20.13
CA ILE A 115 -1.49 0.29 18.95
C ILE A 115 -2.19 -1.03 18.77
N PHE A 116 -2.63 -1.32 17.55
CA PHE A 116 -3.21 -2.58 17.10
C PHE A 116 -2.22 -3.30 16.20
N ARG A 117 -2.06 -4.61 16.40
CA ARG A 117 -1.28 -5.49 15.54
C ARG A 117 -2.19 -6.54 14.94
N LEU A 118 -2.17 -6.61 13.61
CA LEU A 118 -2.90 -7.63 12.87
C LEU A 118 -1.98 -8.85 12.79
N LEU A 119 -2.40 -9.96 13.39
CA LEU A 119 -1.59 -11.18 13.52
C LEU A 119 -2.08 -12.28 12.58
N SER A 120 -1.16 -13.17 12.25
CA SER A 120 -1.44 -14.38 11.49
C SER A 120 -1.13 -15.62 12.31
N LYS A 121 -1.94 -16.67 12.14
CA LYS A 121 -1.67 -17.99 12.71
C LYS A 121 -0.40 -18.67 12.18
N PHE A 122 0.15 -18.18 11.06
CA PHE A 122 1.36 -18.74 10.46
C PHE A 122 2.63 -17.99 10.87
N ASN A 123 2.48 -16.91 11.64
CA ASN A 123 3.58 -16.20 12.26
C ASN A 123 3.78 -16.72 13.70
N ASP A 124 5.00 -16.53 14.20
CA ASP A 124 5.29 -16.46 15.62
C ASP A 124 4.67 -15.17 16.19
N ASN A 125 3.81 -15.35 17.18
CA ASN A 125 3.10 -14.27 17.85
C ASN A 125 3.51 -14.15 19.34
N ASP A 126 4.50 -14.92 19.79
CA ASP A 126 5.02 -14.86 21.16
C ASP A 126 5.44 -13.43 21.57
N PRO A 127 6.02 -12.58 20.69
CA PRO A 127 6.31 -11.18 21.04
C PRO A 127 5.09 -10.32 21.41
N PHE A 128 3.88 -10.81 21.18
CA PHE A 128 2.62 -10.14 21.50
C PHE A 128 1.83 -10.87 22.59
N SER A 129 2.45 -11.79 23.34
CA SER A 129 1.74 -12.61 24.34
C SER A 129 1.15 -11.80 25.50
N ASP A 130 1.71 -10.63 25.78
CA ASP A 130 1.24 -9.69 26.82
C ASP A 130 0.29 -8.61 26.28
N TRP A 131 -0.15 -8.72 25.02
CA TRP A 131 -1.10 -7.78 24.41
C TRP A 131 -2.54 -8.30 24.56
N ASP A 132 -3.48 -7.38 24.69
CA ASP A 132 -4.88 -7.71 24.86
C ASP A 132 -5.50 -8.16 23.53
N SER A 133 -6.21 -9.28 23.54
CA SER A 133 -7.00 -9.72 22.39
C SER A 133 -8.21 -8.79 22.20
N THR A 134 -8.59 -8.55 20.95
CA THR A 134 -9.72 -7.67 20.61
C THR A 134 -10.77 -8.40 19.76
N ASP A 135 -12.01 -7.93 19.81
CA ASP A 135 -13.10 -8.44 18.97
C ASP A 135 -13.13 -7.83 17.55
N VAL A 136 -12.13 -7.01 17.20
CA VAL A 136 -12.03 -6.34 15.90
C VAL A 136 -11.82 -7.38 14.80
N LYS A 137 -12.70 -7.36 13.80
CA LYS A 137 -12.67 -8.33 12.69
C LYS A 137 -11.88 -7.78 11.53
N VAL A 138 -10.81 -8.47 11.14
CA VAL A 138 -9.99 -8.13 9.99
C VAL A 138 -9.78 -9.35 9.11
N ASN A 139 -9.56 -9.12 7.82
CA ASN A 139 -9.06 -10.14 6.91
C ASN A 139 -8.15 -9.51 5.86
N VAL A 140 -6.85 -9.62 6.11
CA VAL A 140 -5.80 -9.21 5.17
C VAL A 140 -5.31 -10.47 4.47
N ALA A 141 -5.93 -10.77 3.33
CA ALA A 141 -5.60 -11.95 2.55
C ALA A 141 -4.29 -11.73 1.77
N ALA A 142 -3.34 -12.65 1.94
CA ALA A 142 -2.11 -12.69 1.15
C ALA A 142 -1.84 -14.12 0.69
N LYS A 143 -0.89 -14.28 -0.24
CA LYS A 143 -0.59 -15.60 -0.81
C LYS A 143 -0.10 -16.61 0.23
N SER A 144 0.68 -16.18 1.22
CA SER A 144 1.38 -17.07 2.17
C SER A 144 1.03 -16.86 3.64
N CYS A 145 0.43 -15.73 4.03
CA CYS A 145 0.20 -15.39 5.43
C CYS A 145 -0.99 -14.45 5.52
N ASN A 146 -2.13 -14.94 6.00
CA ASN A 146 -3.32 -14.14 6.18
C ASN A 146 -3.36 -13.58 7.60
N HIS A 147 -3.56 -12.28 7.75
CA HIS A 147 -3.75 -11.67 9.06
C HIS A 147 -5.24 -11.57 9.35
N SER A 148 -5.67 -12.23 10.43
CA SER A 148 -7.09 -12.41 10.78
C SER A 148 -7.38 -12.22 12.27
N TYR A 149 -6.36 -11.93 13.08
CA TYR A 149 -6.49 -11.70 14.52
C TYR A 149 -5.98 -10.29 14.83
N VAL A 150 -6.54 -9.65 15.83
CA VAL A 150 -6.12 -8.31 16.25
C VAL A 150 -5.86 -8.32 17.74
N VAL A 151 -4.64 -7.91 18.10
CA VAL A 151 -4.26 -7.62 19.49
C VAL A 151 -3.98 -6.12 19.63
N SER A 152 -4.11 -5.59 20.83
CA SER A 152 -3.85 -4.19 21.12
C SER A 152 -3.12 -3.99 22.43
N LYS A 153 -2.40 -2.87 22.52
CA LYS A 153 -1.77 -2.40 23.76
C LYS A 153 -1.75 -0.88 23.80
N GLU A 154 -1.98 -0.33 24.98
CA GLU A 154 -1.87 1.11 25.21
C GLU A 154 -0.41 1.48 25.48
N PHE A 155 0.01 2.60 24.92
CA PHE A 155 1.34 3.16 25.10
C PHE A 155 1.24 4.62 25.49
N GLU A 156 1.97 4.98 26.54
CA GLU A 156 2.17 6.37 26.96
C GLU A 156 3.06 7.13 25.97
N SER A 157 3.18 8.44 26.15
CA SER A 157 4.14 9.23 25.38
C SER A 157 5.59 8.81 25.67
N GLY A 158 6.43 8.83 24.63
CA GLY A 158 7.81 8.38 24.71
C GLY A 158 8.29 7.73 23.41
N THR A 159 9.47 7.12 23.46
CA THR A 159 9.96 6.25 22.39
C THR A 159 9.65 4.82 22.76
N VAL A 160 9.05 4.08 21.84
CA VAL A 160 8.71 2.66 22.02
C VAL A 160 9.34 1.85 20.90
N GLU A 161 9.72 0.62 21.22
CA GLU A 161 10.19 -0.36 20.24
C GLU A 161 9.09 -1.40 20.06
N LEU A 162 8.70 -1.62 18.80
CA LEU A 162 7.67 -2.58 18.44
C LEU A 162 8.31 -3.74 17.70
N PRO A 163 8.02 -5.00 18.07
CA PRO A 163 8.44 -6.13 17.25
C PRO A 163 7.77 -6.07 15.88
N SER A 164 8.49 -6.44 14.81
CA SER A 164 7.91 -6.51 13.47
C SER A 164 6.90 -7.66 13.32
N GLY A 165 7.02 -8.70 14.15
CA GLY A 165 6.37 -9.99 13.92
C GLY A 165 7.16 -10.81 12.90
N GLY A 166 6.67 -11.99 12.53
CA GLY A 166 7.38 -12.88 11.61
C GLY A 166 7.11 -14.34 11.93
N PRO A 167 7.80 -15.31 11.31
CA PRO A 167 8.89 -15.11 10.34
C PRO A 167 8.39 -14.93 8.90
N ILE A 168 7.11 -15.19 8.60
CA ILE A 168 6.63 -15.18 7.20
C ILE A 168 6.32 -13.77 6.70
N SER A 169 5.80 -12.91 7.59
CA SER A 169 5.42 -11.54 7.29
C SER A 169 5.55 -10.70 8.56
N SER A 170 5.88 -9.42 8.42
CA SER A 170 5.59 -8.45 9.46
C SER A 170 4.08 -8.41 9.72
N SER A 171 3.71 -8.13 10.96
CA SER A 171 2.33 -7.93 11.40
C SER A 171 1.95 -6.47 11.16
N PRO A 172 0.91 -6.15 10.36
CA PRO A 172 0.50 -4.77 10.13
C PRO A 172 0.30 -3.96 11.41
N ILE A 173 0.59 -2.66 11.33
CA ILE A 173 0.58 -1.74 12.47
C ILE A 173 -0.48 -0.68 12.22
N ILE A 174 -1.48 -0.65 13.09
CA ILE A 174 -2.49 0.39 13.11
C ILE A 174 -2.40 1.10 14.45
N VAL A 175 -2.51 2.41 14.46
CA VAL A 175 -2.45 3.18 15.69
C VAL A 175 -3.62 4.14 15.79
N ARG A 176 -4.30 4.10 16.93
CA ARG A 176 -5.41 4.98 17.27
C ARG A 176 -4.96 5.99 18.30
N GLY A 177 -5.16 7.27 17.99
CA GLY A 177 -4.83 8.39 18.86
C GLY A 177 -5.61 9.63 18.44
N LYS A 178 -5.76 10.59 19.35
CA LYS A 178 -6.49 11.85 19.07
C LYS A 178 -5.76 12.76 18.07
N GLU A 179 -4.46 12.51 17.81
CA GLU A 179 -3.60 13.31 16.94
C GLU A 179 -2.61 12.41 16.15
N PRO A 180 -2.09 12.89 15.00
CA PRO A 180 -1.21 12.11 14.14
C PRO A 180 0.12 11.77 14.82
N ILE A 181 0.55 10.53 14.64
CA ILE A 181 1.87 10.05 15.05
C ILE A 181 2.86 10.42 13.97
N ILE A 182 4.00 10.96 14.38
CA ILE A 182 5.12 11.23 13.46
C ILE A 182 6.11 10.07 13.67
N PRO A 183 6.51 9.33 12.63
CA PRO A 183 7.51 8.28 12.80
C PRO A 183 8.81 8.94 13.27
N PRO A 184 9.56 8.32 14.19
CA PRO A 184 10.88 8.82 14.51
C PRO A 184 11.75 8.65 13.26
N ILE A 185 12.54 9.69 13.00
CA ILE A 185 13.51 9.78 11.91
C ILE A 185 14.62 8.68 12.03
N SER A 186 14.58 7.82 13.06
CA SER A 186 15.58 6.77 13.30
C SER A 186 15.37 5.46 12.53
N LEU A 187 14.36 5.33 11.67
CA LEU A 187 14.28 4.22 10.69
C LEU A 187 15.33 4.36 9.54
N LEU A 188 16.32 5.22 9.73
CA LEU A 188 17.43 5.53 8.84
C LEU A 188 18.80 4.99 9.33
N ARG A 189 18.84 4.19 10.41
CA ARG A 189 20.10 3.60 10.89
C ARG A 189 19.92 2.15 11.33
N ASN A 190 20.28 1.21 10.44
CA ASN A 190 21.53 0.44 10.51
C ASN A 190 21.85 -0.14 9.13
#